data_AF-A0AAD0U5C9-F1
#
_entry.id   AF-A0AAD0U5C9-F1
#
_cell.length_a   1.000
_cell.length_b   1.000
_cell.length_c   1.000
_cell.angle_alpha   90.00
_cell.angle_beta   90.00
_cell.angle_gamma   90.00
#
_symmetry.space_group_name_H-M   'P 1'
#
loop_
_entity.id
_entity.type
_entity.pdbx_description
1 polymer ?
#
loop_
_entity_poly.entity_id
_entity_poly.type
_entity_poly.pdbx_seq_one_letter_code
_entity_poly.pdbx_strand_id
1 'polypeptide(L)'
;MKINNIMQLRNLFALSSVASAMILTGCGGGEDDNKTSTPDTPAVISIENTSINEGNKGSSKSLSIPISLSKKSAEDIELGYSFEDISAINGEDYSAKSGKIIIPSGSRRAQIDVLIHGDDKHEPDEHFKVHLDSVTNAEINDKNSSATITILNDDSVPTLTFDTVIQSATENVGVITVPVSISAESGFDVTATVSLSGTALLGDDYTLNETEVYFSAGETFREIELSIIEDPIPEGGETIFVTLEQIENAALISGEGSSHTVVILGDIGLNDTGLTKFSDGVVSNLSFEPASHPGQDASYGRDVNEAGNNDHGHAGFSFTKIDFNGNPLPATSENWSCVQDNVTGLVWENKQPDLTIEKENGEDDVLETPTGDSWRAGNFTYAWHNSNIKDNGGSSGSQRTTKNSLPKDRPVTVTNGYCGFTKDPGRKDKIYCDTQAYITEMNRVGACGFNDWRAPEASELRSIANYEQPEVTTVPESNFFSNLKTNTNYLSATPGADNEASAWCYDFGDGHVKLCQKGVYQSFIAVRNKK
;
A
#
# COMPACT_ATOMS: atom_id res chain seq x y z
N MET A 1 22.78 46.74 -8.01
CA MET A 1 22.08 47.85 -7.32
C MET A 1 21.09 47.21 -6.36
N LYS A 2 21.22 47.49 -5.04
CA LYS A 2 20.48 46.92 -3.88
C LYS A 2 20.76 45.42 -3.63
N ILE A 3 21.58 45.00 -2.65
CA ILE A 3 21.46 45.03 -1.16
C ILE A 3 20.17 44.37 -0.66
N ASN A 4 20.29 43.16 -0.09
CA ASN A 4 19.77 42.85 1.26
C ASN A 4 20.39 41.56 1.83
N ASN A 5 20.85 41.69 3.08
CA ASN A 5 21.46 40.69 3.94
C ASN A 5 20.42 39.68 4.46
N ILE A 6 20.83 38.42 4.64
CA ILE A 6 20.15 37.46 5.51
C ILE A 6 21.01 37.23 6.74
N MET A 7 20.36 37.42 7.88
CA MET A 7 20.86 37.41 9.24
C MET A 7 20.67 35.99 9.81
N GLN A 8 21.74 35.32 10.23
CA GLN A 8 21.64 34.14 11.09
C GLN A 8 21.66 34.56 12.55
N LEU A 9 20.63 34.15 13.31
CA LEU A 9 20.61 34.21 14.77
C LEU A 9 21.50 33.09 15.34
N ARG A 10 22.52 33.47 16.12
CA ARG A 10 23.18 32.61 17.12
C ARG A 10 22.96 33.24 18.48
N ASN A 11 22.30 32.51 19.38
CA ASN A 11 22.11 32.93 20.76
C ASN A 11 23.37 32.68 21.60
N LEU A 12 23.67 33.68 22.43
CA LEU A 12 24.80 33.84 23.34
C LEU A 12 24.76 32.88 24.54
N PHE A 13 25.90 32.28 24.89
CA PHE A 13 26.23 31.92 26.27
C PHE A 13 27.08 33.05 26.87
N ALA A 14 26.59 33.68 27.94
CA ALA A 14 27.32 34.67 28.71
C ALA A 14 28.03 33.98 29.89
N LEU A 15 29.37 33.91 29.86
CA LEU A 15 30.18 33.67 31.05
C LEU A 15 30.23 34.96 31.89
N SER A 16 29.87 34.87 33.16
CA SER A 16 30.13 35.91 34.17
C SER A 16 31.18 35.39 35.15
N SER A 17 32.41 35.87 35.00
CA SER A 17 33.47 35.75 36.01
C SER A 17 33.67 37.10 36.68
N VAL A 18 33.23 37.23 37.93
CA VAL A 18 33.51 38.41 38.75
C VAL A 18 34.82 38.18 39.51
N ALA A 19 35.87 38.89 39.10
CA ALA A 19 37.10 39.04 39.85
C ALA A 19 36.92 40.15 40.89
N SER A 20 37.07 39.82 42.18
CA SER A 20 37.07 40.81 43.26
C SER A 20 38.50 41.06 43.74
N ALA A 21 38.95 42.30 43.61
CA ALA A 21 40.28 42.78 43.94
C ALA A 21 40.50 42.88 45.47
N MET A 22 41.66 42.43 45.94
CA MET A 22 42.15 42.67 47.30
C MET A 22 42.77 44.08 47.40
N ILE A 23 42.36 44.83 48.43
CA ILE A 23 43.00 46.07 48.87
C ILE A 23 44.08 45.70 49.88
N LEU A 24 45.34 46.06 49.58
CA LEU A 24 46.43 46.08 50.56
C LEU A 24 46.36 47.36 51.39
N THR A 25 46.35 47.23 52.72
CA THR A 25 46.77 48.30 53.63
C THR A 25 47.63 47.74 54.75
N GLY A 26 48.88 48.22 54.82
CA GLY A 26 49.43 48.89 56.00
C GLY A 26 49.86 48.04 57.20
N CYS A 27 51.18 48.03 57.42
CA CYS A 27 51.89 47.52 58.60
C CYS A 27 51.73 48.45 59.83
N GLY A 28 51.62 47.87 61.04
CA GLY A 28 51.73 48.57 62.32
C GLY A 28 51.58 47.60 63.50
N GLY A 29 52.65 47.39 64.28
CA GLY A 29 52.78 46.33 65.29
C GLY A 29 52.26 46.66 66.70
N GLY A 30 52.41 45.68 67.59
CA GLY A 30 52.15 45.77 69.04
C GLY A 30 51.55 44.48 69.60
N GLU A 31 52.13 43.97 70.68
CA GLU A 31 51.83 42.72 71.41
C GLU A 31 50.36 42.50 71.80
N ASP A 32 49.90 41.24 71.71
CA ASP A 32 49.58 40.40 72.88
C ASP A 32 48.99 39.05 72.44
N ASP A 33 49.61 37.97 72.91
CA ASP A 33 49.15 36.60 72.74
C ASP A 33 47.82 36.40 73.49
N ASN A 34 46.71 36.39 72.73
CA ASN A 34 45.56 35.57 73.06
C ASN A 34 44.88 35.11 71.76
N LYS A 35 45.40 34.01 71.19
CA LYS A 35 44.71 33.25 70.16
C LYS A 35 43.44 32.66 70.77
N THR A 36 42.38 33.46 70.78
CA THR A 36 41.02 32.98 70.88
C THR A 36 40.81 32.08 69.66
N SER A 37 40.93 30.77 69.86
CA SER A 37 40.56 29.78 68.84
C SER A 37 39.08 30.01 68.54
N THR A 38 38.78 30.56 67.37
CA THR A 38 37.43 30.43 66.80
C THR A 38 37.05 28.94 66.86
N PRO A 39 35.86 28.56 67.33
CA PRO A 39 35.46 27.16 67.34
C PRO A 39 35.63 26.62 65.92
N ASP A 40 36.48 25.60 65.79
CA ASP A 40 36.72 24.95 64.50
C ASP A 40 35.45 24.19 64.14
N THR A 41 34.63 24.78 63.27
CA THR A 41 33.41 24.13 62.78
C THR A 41 33.77 22.86 62.01
N PRO A 42 32.99 21.77 62.04
CA PRO A 42 33.28 20.62 61.20
C PRO A 42 33.26 20.98 59.69
N ALA A 43 33.93 20.18 58.85
CA ALA A 43 33.72 20.28 57.40
C ALA A 43 32.31 19.79 57.05
N VAL A 44 31.65 20.44 56.09
CA VAL A 44 30.30 20.05 55.65
C VAL A 44 30.42 19.34 54.31
N ILE A 45 29.86 18.13 54.22
CA ILE A 45 29.88 17.27 53.03
C ILE A 45 28.59 17.47 52.22
N SER A 46 28.73 17.55 50.91
CA SER A 46 27.62 17.54 49.97
C SER A 46 27.91 16.60 48.80
N ILE A 47 26.85 16.00 48.28
CA ILE A 47 26.82 15.28 47.00
C ILE A 47 25.94 16.06 46.01
N GLU A 48 26.26 15.97 44.72
CA GLU A 48 25.55 16.66 43.65
C GLU A 48 25.02 15.67 42.62
N ASN A 49 23.89 16.02 41.99
CA ASN A 49 23.31 15.25 40.91
C ASN A 49 24.31 15.15 39.75
N THR A 50 24.34 14.00 39.10
CA THR A 50 25.23 13.75 37.95
C THR A 50 24.45 13.03 36.86
N SER A 51 24.81 13.26 35.60
CA SER A 51 24.24 12.56 34.45
C SER A 51 25.33 11.97 33.57
N ILE A 52 25.01 10.87 32.89
CA ILE A 52 25.92 10.19 31.97
C ILE A 52 25.13 9.46 30.89
N ASN A 53 25.61 9.49 29.64
CA ASN A 53 25.07 8.64 28.59
C ASN A 53 25.46 7.19 28.81
N GLU A 54 24.51 6.27 28.69
CA GLU A 54 24.73 4.83 28.88
C GLU A 54 25.70 4.24 27.84
N GLY A 55 25.54 4.59 26.57
CA GLY A 55 26.28 4.04 25.44
C GLY A 55 25.78 2.67 25.01
N ASN A 56 26.40 2.15 23.95
CA ASN A 56 25.93 0.95 23.27
C ASN A 56 26.07 -0.37 24.04
N LYS A 57 25.40 -1.40 23.54
CA LYS A 57 25.45 -2.78 24.04
C LYS A 57 26.85 -3.32 24.25
N GLY A 58 27.08 -3.83 25.45
CA GLY A 58 28.37 -4.39 25.87
C GLY A 58 29.40 -3.34 26.25
N SER A 59 29.02 -2.05 26.25
CA SER A 59 29.83 -1.01 26.88
C SER A 59 29.57 -0.97 28.39
N SER A 60 30.62 -0.66 29.15
CA SER A 60 30.48 -0.33 30.57
C SER A 60 31.33 0.90 30.86
N LYS A 61 30.69 1.96 31.35
CA LYS A 61 31.35 3.24 31.63
C LYS A 61 31.45 3.45 33.13
N SER A 62 32.63 3.83 33.60
CA SER A 62 32.81 4.22 35.00
C SER A 62 32.32 5.66 35.19
N LEU A 63 31.32 5.84 36.04
CA LEU A 63 30.84 7.13 36.51
C LEU A 63 31.44 7.45 37.89
N SER A 64 32.16 8.57 38.00
CA SER A 64 32.67 9.06 39.28
C SER A 64 31.78 10.17 39.84
N ILE A 65 31.03 9.85 40.89
CA ILE A 65 30.09 10.77 41.54
C ILE A 65 30.85 11.66 42.53
N PRO A 66 30.91 12.99 42.33
CA PRO A 66 31.76 13.87 43.12
C PRO A 66 31.17 14.17 44.50
N ILE A 67 32.02 14.09 45.52
CA ILE A 67 31.73 14.50 46.89
C ILE A 67 32.60 15.72 47.21
N SER A 68 31.98 16.77 47.74
CA SER A 68 32.65 18.03 48.09
C SER A 68 32.56 18.33 49.57
N LEU A 69 33.65 18.90 50.12
CA LEU A 69 33.72 19.41 51.49
C LEU A 69 33.82 20.94 51.47
N SER A 70 33.08 21.61 52.37
CA SER A 70 33.10 23.08 52.51
C SER A 70 34.49 23.64 52.88
N LYS A 71 35.31 22.84 53.57
CA LYS A 71 36.72 23.13 53.90
C LYS A 71 37.54 21.85 54.02
N LYS A 72 38.87 21.98 54.12
CA LYS A 72 39.75 20.83 54.39
C LYS A 72 39.47 20.33 55.81
N SER A 73 39.37 19.02 55.98
CA SER A 73 39.37 18.40 57.32
C SER A 73 40.80 18.30 57.86
N ALA A 74 40.94 18.41 59.18
CA ALA A 74 42.20 18.14 59.89
C ALA A 74 42.39 16.63 60.20
N GLU A 75 41.31 15.86 60.16
CA GLU A 75 41.30 14.41 60.41
C GLU A 75 40.71 13.66 59.22
N ASP A 76 41.01 12.35 59.12
CA ASP A 76 40.35 11.47 58.16
C ASP A 76 38.84 11.43 58.46
N ILE A 77 38.04 11.46 57.40
CA ILE A 77 36.58 11.35 57.46
C ILE A 77 36.18 9.98 56.94
N GLU A 78 35.41 9.23 57.72
CA GLU A 78 34.74 8.02 57.25
C GLU A 78 33.30 8.39 56.87
N LEU A 79 32.94 8.21 55.59
CA LEU A 79 31.63 8.52 55.03
C LEU A 79 30.95 7.23 54.56
N GLY A 80 29.82 6.87 55.18
CA GLY A 80 28.95 5.79 54.74
C GLY A 80 27.93 6.25 53.71
N TYR A 81 27.66 5.42 52.71
CA TYR A 81 26.74 5.71 51.62
C TYR A 81 25.98 4.47 51.13
N SER A 82 24.80 4.71 50.55
CA SER A 82 23.92 3.67 50.02
C SER A 82 23.28 4.09 48.69
N PHE A 83 22.75 3.10 47.95
CA PHE A 83 22.05 3.29 46.67
C PHE A 83 20.58 2.92 46.79
N GLU A 84 19.74 3.61 46.03
CA GLU A 84 18.30 3.36 45.89
C GLU A 84 17.92 3.36 44.41
N ASP A 85 17.39 2.25 43.92
CA ASP A 85 16.86 2.12 42.56
C ASP A 85 15.58 2.96 42.41
N ILE A 86 15.39 3.61 41.25
CA ILE A 86 14.15 4.35 40.93
C ILE A 86 13.55 3.83 39.63
N SER A 87 14.15 4.19 38.49
CA SER A 87 13.88 3.57 37.19
C SER A 87 15.05 2.71 36.74
N ALA A 88 16.28 3.16 36.98
CA ALA A 88 17.48 2.34 36.80
C ALA A 88 17.61 1.33 37.95
N ILE A 89 17.92 0.08 37.60
CA ILE A 89 18.00 -1.11 38.45
C ILE A 89 19.45 -1.56 38.60
N ASN A 90 19.87 -1.80 39.85
CA ASN A 90 21.21 -2.29 40.12
C ASN A 90 21.38 -3.75 39.67
N GLY A 91 22.26 -3.96 38.71
CA GLY A 91 22.53 -5.24 38.05
C GLY A 91 22.09 -5.25 36.59
N GLU A 92 21.23 -4.32 36.18
CA GLU A 92 20.74 -4.16 34.80
C GLU A 92 21.38 -2.91 34.18
N ASP A 93 21.04 -1.71 34.65
CA ASP A 93 21.47 -0.44 34.05
C ASP A 93 22.74 0.11 34.72
N TYR A 94 22.97 -0.26 35.97
CA TYR A 94 24.18 0.09 36.70
C TYR A 94 24.64 -1.00 37.65
N SER A 95 25.86 -0.90 38.15
CA SER A 95 26.40 -1.81 39.16
C SER A 95 27.17 -1.05 40.21
N ALA A 96 26.63 -1.07 41.42
CA ALA A 96 27.20 -0.39 42.57
C ALA A 96 27.03 -1.21 43.86
N LYS A 97 27.88 -0.90 44.85
CA LYS A 97 27.80 -1.48 46.20
C LYS A 97 27.84 -0.37 47.24
N SER A 98 26.83 -0.37 48.12
CA SER A 98 26.82 0.47 49.33
C SER A 98 28.01 0.17 50.21
N GLY A 99 28.50 1.16 50.95
CA GLY A 99 29.72 0.99 51.73
C GLY A 99 30.17 2.23 52.47
N LYS A 100 31.49 2.30 52.70
CA LYS A 100 32.15 3.43 53.34
C LYS A 100 33.37 3.84 52.53
N ILE A 101 33.60 5.15 52.40
CA ILE A 101 34.85 5.71 51.86
C ILE A 101 35.60 6.48 52.94
N ILE A 102 36.92 6.49 52.85
CA ILE A 102 37.79 7.34 53.68
C ILE A 102 38.20 8.55 52.86
N ILE A 103 37.93 9.75 53.37
CA ILE A 103 38.39 11.02 52.81
C ILE A 103 39.60 11.46 53.65
N PRO A 104 40.84 11.37 53.12
CA PRO A 104 42.03 11.63 53.91
C PRO A 104 42.10 13.07 54.40
N SER A 105 42.68 13.27 55.58
CA SER A 105 42.99 14.59 56.13
C SER A 105 43.66 15.50 55.10
N GLY A 106 43.25 16.77 55.07
CA GLY A 106 43.72 17.76 54.10
C GLY A 106 43.04 17.71 52.72
N SER A 107 42.20 16.70 52.43
CA SER A 107 41.41 16.62 51.21
C SER A 107 40.15 17.50 51.27
N ARG A 108 39.64 17.90 50.10
CA ARG A 108 38.34 18.60 49.96
C ARG A 108 37.36 17.90 49.03
N ARG A 109 37.80 16.80 48.41
CA ARG A 109 37.07 16.09 47.38
C ARG A 109 37.25 14.60 47.61
N ALA A 110 36.20 13.85 47.32
CA ALA A 110 36.21 12.40 47.17
C ALA A 110 35.27 12.03 46.04
N GLN A 111 35.22 10.75 45.69
CA GLN A 111 34.31 10.24 44.67
C GLN A 111 33.78 8.87 45.05
N ILE A 112 32.57 8.56 44.58
CA ILE A 112 31.98 7.22 44.58
C ILE A 112 31.96 6.76 43.12
N ASP A 113 32.59 5.62 42.83
CA ASP A 113 32.61 5.07 41.47
C ASP A 113 31.46 4.07 41.30
N VAL A 114 30.73 4.22 40.20
CA VAL A 114 29.62 3.36 39.77
C VAL A 114 29.92 2.90 38.34
N LEU A 115 29.62 1.64 38.03
CA LEU A 115 29.68 1.15 36.66
C LEU A 115 28.29 1.30 36.02
N ILE A 116 28.20 1.98 34.89
CA ILE A 116 26.98 2.11 34.07
C ILE A 116 27.08 1.09 32.94
N HIS A 117 26.01 0.34 32.71
CA HIS A 117 25.88 -0.61 31.62
C HIS A 117 25.10 0.06 30.49
N GLY A 118 25.58 -0.13 29.27
CA GLY A 118 24.91 0.37 28.08
C GLY A 118 24.27 -0.74 27.26
N ASP A 119 23.17 -0.43 26.60
CA ASP A 119 22.50 -1.30 25.64
C ASP A 119 22.21 -0.59 24.30
N ASP A 120 21.31 -1.11 23.47
CA ASP A 120 20.95 -0.47 22.18
C ASP A 120 19.43 -0.19 22.13
N LYS A 121 18.77 -0.12 23.29
CA LYS A 121 17.31 0.00 23.43
C LYS A 121 16.93 1.47 23.55
N HIS A 122 16.02 1.92 22.69
CA HIS A 122 15.54 3.30 22.78
C HIS A 122 14.55 3.44 23.93
N GLU A 123 14.90 4.16 24.99
CA GLU A 123 14.11 4.27 26.21
C GLU A 123 14.14 5.66 26.89
N PRO A 124 13.30 5.91 27.91
CA PRO A 124 13.38 7.15 28.69
C PRO A 124 14.69 7.23 29.47
N ASP A 125 15.11 8.46 29.82
CA ASP A 125 16.18 8.66 30.80
C ASP A 125 15.84 7.96 32.13
N GLU A 126 16.81 7.21 32.65
CA GLU A 126 16.63 6.43 33.86
C GLU A 126 17.34 7.05 35.06
N HIS A 127 16.90 6.69 36.27
CA HIS A 127 17.32 7.33 37.51
C HIS A 127 17.59 6.32 38.62
N PHE A 128 18.62 6.60 39.41
CA PHE A 128 18.83 6.01 40.73
C PHE A 128 19.33 7.09 41.70
N LYS A 129 19.36 6.81 43.00
CA LYS A 129 19.85 7.74 44.03
C LYS A 129 21.04 7.19 44.79
N VAL A 130 21.90 8.11 45.22
CA VAL A 130 22.96 7.86 46.19
C VAL A 130 22.70 8.68 47.45
N HIS A 131 22.68 8.01 48.60
CA HIS A 131 22.48 8.63 49.92
C HIS A 131 23.78 8.65 50.71
N LEU A 132 24.01 9.74 51.43
CA LEU A 132 25.05 9.85 52.45
C LEU A 132 24.42 9.52 53.80
N ASP A 133 24.78 8.36 54.36
CA ASP A 133 24.06 7.77 55.50
C ASP A 133 24.68 8.14 56.86
N SER A 134 26.01 8.24 56.91
CA SER A 134 26.75 8.48 58.15
C SER A 134 28.10 9.11 57.88
N VAL A 135 28.58 9.91 58.82
CA VAL A 135 29.87 10.60 58.69
C VAL A 135 30.58 10.69 60.05
N THR A 136 31.90 10.58 60.06
CA THR A 136 32.75 10.93 61.21
C THR A 136 33.57 12.18 60.92
N ASN A 137 33.86 12.99 61.94
CA ASN A 137 34.75 14.18 61.86
C ASN A 137 34.31 15.27 60.84
N ALA A 138 33.06 15.21 60.40
CA ALA A 138 32.39 16.15 59.50
C ALA A 138 30.87 16.12 59.73
N GLU A 139 30.14 17.00 59.06
CA GLU A 139 28.67 17.04 59.05
C GLU A 139 28.17 16.83 57.60
N ILE A 140 27.04 16.15 57.41
CA ILE A 140 26.37 16.05 56.10
C ILE A 140 25.45 17.27 55.95
N ASN A 141 25.45 17.90 54.78
CA ASN A 141 24.46 18.91 54.45
C ASN A 141 23.10 18.26 54.21
N ASP A 142 22.14 18.45 55.12
CA ASP A 142 20.78 17.88 55.02
C ASP A 142 20.05 18.20 53.71
N LYS A 143 20.40 19.30 53.02
CA LYS A 143 19.80 19.66 51.72
C LYS A 143 20.42 18.92 50.53
N ASN A 144 21.61 18.35 50.74
CA ASN A 144 22.45 17.69 49.74
C ASN A 144 23.02 16.39 50.31
N SER A 145 22.21 15.68 51.11
CA SER A 145 22.53 14.38 51.67
C SER A 145 22.24 13.23 50.71
N SER A 146 21.54 13.52 49.60
CA SER A 146 21.27 12.58 48.52
C SER A 146 21.50 13.24 47.17
N ALA A 147 21.96 12.48 46.18
CA ALA A 147 22.03 12.90 44.78
C ALA A 147 21.23 11.94 43.89
N THR A 148 20.49 12.51 42.94
CA THR A 148 19.90 11.74 41.82
C THR A 148 20.96 11.61 40.74
N ILE A 149 21.17 10.38 40.29
CA ILE A 149 22.00 10.05 39.15
C ILE A 149 21.07 9.74 37.98
N THR A 150 21.33 10.38 36.83
CA THR A 150 20.56 10.19 35.61
C THR A 150 21.41 9.45 34.57
N ILE A 151 20.93 8.30 34.15
CA ILE A 151 21.44 7.58 32.98
C ILE A 151 20.64 8.13 31.79
N LEU A 152 21.34 8.77 30.86
CA LEU A 152 20.74 9.42 29.69
C LEU A 152 20.69 8.41 28.55
N ASN A 153 19.51 8.24 27.93
CA ASN A 153 19.39 7.43 26.73
C ASN A 153 20.12 8.11 25.57
N ASP A 154 21.12 7.45 25.00
CA ASP A 154 21.78 7.88 23.77
C ASP A 154 21.50 6.99 22.55
N ASP A 155 20.54 6.08 22.68
CA ASP A 155 20.11 5.19 21.60
C ASP A 155 19.08 5.81 20.66
N SER A 156 19.23 5.46 19.39
CA SER A 156 18.42 6.00 18.30
C SER A 156 17.01 5.42 18.30
N VAL A 157 16.02 6.26 17.98
CA VAL A 157 14.65 5.82 17.68
C VAL A 157 14.69 4.66 16.68
N PRO A 158 14.06 3.52 16.98
CA PRO A 158 14.13 2.35 16.11
C PRO A 158 13.27 2.54 14.85
N THR A 159 13.49 1.68 13.85
CA THR A 159 12.74 1.70 12.59
C THR A 159 11.82 0.50 12.43
N LEU A 160 10.60 0.73 11.97
CA LEU A 160 9.68 -0.29 11.46
C LEU A 160 10.05 -0.67 10.03
N THR A 161 9.92 -1.95 9.70
CA THR A 161 10.22 -2.53 8.38
C THR A 161 9.29 -3.69 8.10
N PHE A 162 8.79 -3.79 6.87
CA PHE A 162 8.17 -5.02 6.38
C PHE A 162 9.25 -6.04 6.03
N ASP A 163 9.17 -7.25 6.59
CA ASP A 163 10.22 -8.27 6.40
C ASP A 163 10.25 -8.85 4.98
N THR A 164 9.15 -8.65 4.25
CA THR A 164 9.01 -9.00 2.84
C THR A 164 8.40 -7.83 2.10
N VAL A 165 8.83 -7.60 0.85
CA VAL A 165 8.34 -6.48 0.02
C VAL A 165 7.13 -6.90 -0.81
N ILE A 166 7.06 -8.17 -1.20
CA ILE A 166 6.00 -8.71 -2.03
C ILE A 166 5.66 -10.13 -1.64
N GLN A 167 4.37 -10.47 -1.67
CA GLN A 167 3.89 -11.83 -1.61
C GLN A 167 2.69 -12.02 -2.53
N SER A 168 2.43 -13.25 -2.94
CA SER A 168 1.30 -13.59 -3.80
C SER A 168 0.48 -14.72 -3.21
N ALA A 169 -0.83 -14.65 -3.34
CA ALA A 169 -1.74 -15.72 -2.94
C ALA A 169 -2.94 -15.80 -3.89
N THR A 170 -3.60 -16.95 -3.95
CA THR A 170 -4.89 -17.11 -4.65
C THR A 170 -6.03 -16.54 -3.81
N GLU A 171 -7.16 -16.20 -4.43
CA GLU A 171 -8.36 -15.68 -3.74
C GLU A 171 -8.84 -16.61 -2.60
N ASN A 172 -8.67 -17.93 -2.76
CA ASN A 172 -9.11 -18.93 -1.80
C ASN A 172 -8.16 -19.17 -0.61
N VAL A 173 -7.12 -18.35 -0.45
CA VAL A 173 -6.16 -18.48 0.67
C VAL A 173 -6.82 -18.20 2.03
N GLY A 174 -7.87 -17.39 2.04
CA GLY A 174 -8.61 -16.98 3.23
C GLY A 174 -7.90 -15.91 4.07
N VAL A 175 -6.66 -16.14 4.52
CA VAL A 175 -5.91 -15.15 5.33
C VAL A 175 -4.46 -15.06 4.86
N ILE A 176 -3.96 -13.82 4.80
CA ILE A 176 -2.58 -13.46 4.51
C ILE A 176 -2.02 -12.67 5.70
N THR A 177 -0.83 -13.05 6.16
CA THR A 177 -0.08 -12.36 7.21
C THR A 177 1.01 -11.50 6.58
N VAL A 178 1.08 -10.23 6.96
CA VAL A 178 2.12 -9.29 6.52
C VAL A 178 3.06 -9.03 7.72
N PRO A 179 4.29 -9.57 7.69
CA PRO A 179 5.22 -9.46 8.81
C PRO A 179 5.87 -8.07 8.90
N VAL A 180 5.87 -7.50 10.09
CA VAL A 180 6.46 -6.20 10.42
C VAL A 180 7.41 -6.36 11.61
N SER A 181 8.66 -5.90 11.44
CA SER A 181 9.69 -5.91 12.47
C SER A 181 10.12 -4.51 12.87
N ILE A 182 10.62 -4.38 14.10
CA ILE A 182 11.33 -3.21 14.60
C ILE A 182 12.85 -3.48 14.61
N SER A 183 13.68 -2.48 14.32
CA SER A 183 15.14 -2.67 14.20
C SER A 183 15.87 -2.97 15.51
N ALA A 184 15.29 -2.56 16.65
CA ALA A 184 15.83 -2.74 17.99
C ALA A 184 14.68 -2.71 19.00
N GLU A 185 14.88 -3.33 20.16
CA GLU A 185 13.93 -3.22 21.27
C GLU A 185 13.72 -1.75 21.67
N SER A 186 12.51 -1.43 22.11
CA SER A 186 12.12 -0.09 22.57
C SER A 186 11.59 -0.19 23.98
N GLY A 187 11.99 0.74 24.85
CA GLY A 187 11.38 0.95 26.17
C GLY A 187 9.99 1.61 26.10
N PHE A 188 9.61 2.13 24.93
CA PHE A 188 8.28 2.65 24.64
C PHE A 188 7.44 1.65 23.85
N ASP A 189 6.13 1.69 24.08
CA ASP A 189 5.17 1.11 23.13
C ASP A 189 5.29 1.82 21.77
N VAL A 190 5.21 1.05 20.68
CA VAL A 190 5.29 1.56 19.31
C VAL A 190 3.97 1.27 18.61
N THR A 191 3.40 2.30 17.99
CA THR A 191 2.14 2.20 17.25
C THR A 191 2.30 2.73 15.83
N ALA A 192 1.51 2.17 14.91
CA ALA A 192 1.42 2.64 13.53
C ALA A 192 0.03 2.32 12.95
N THR A 193 -0.53 3.23 12.17
CA THR A 193 -1.78 3.00 11.44
C THR A 193 -1.48 2.31 10.11
N VAL A 194 -2.24 1.25 9.80
CA VAL A 194 -2.17 0.55 8.51
C VAL A 194 -2.98 1.33 7.47
N SER A 195 -2.33 1.65 6.35
CA SER A 195 -2.94 2.32 5.19
C SER A 195 -2.89 1.37 3.99
N LEU A 196 -4.04 1.19 3.32
CA LEU A 196 -4.22 0.25 2.22
C LEU A 196 -4.63 0.97 0.94
N SER A 197 -4.06 0.54 -0.19
CA SER A 197 -4.43 0.97 -1.54
C SER A 197 -4.16 -0.15 -2.54
N GLY A 198 -4.36 0.06 -3.84
CA GLY A 198 -4.10 -0.95 -4.87
C GLY A 198 -5.25 -1.06 -5.84
N THR A 199 -5.27 -2.17 -6.59
CA THR A 199 -6.38 -2.46 -7.53
C THR A 199 -7.49 -3.25 -6.85
N ALA A 200 -7.17 -4.06 -5.85
CA ALA A 200 -8.15 -4.77 -5.03
C ALA A 200 -8.91 -3.78 -4.15
N LEU A 201 -10.22 -4.00 -4.02
CA LEU A 201 -11.20 -3.20 -3.32
C LEU A 201 -11.50 -3.77 -1.92
N LEU A 202 -11.42 -2.89 -0.92
CA LEU A 202 -11.77 -3.24 0.46
C LEU A 202 -13.27 -3.57 0.57
N GLY A 203 -13.58 -4.76 1.08
CA GLY A 203 -14.93 -5.26 1.29
C GLY A 203 -15.43 -6.17 0.17
N ASP A 204 -14.87 -6.04 -1.03
CA ASP A 204 -15.15 -6.94 -2.16
C ASP A 204 -14.06 -8.04 -2.22
N ASP A 205 -12.77 -7.65 -2.24
CA ASP A 205 -11.64 -8.60 -2.44
C ASP A 205 -10.91 -8.94 -1.14
N TYR A 206 -10.94 -8.05 -0.16
CA TYR A 206 -10.31 -8.29 1.15
C TYR A 206 -10.96 -7.49 2.29
N THR A 207 -10.69 -7.92 3.52
CA THR A 207 -10.97 -7.16 4.74
C THR A 207 -9.71 -7.03 5.60
N LEU A 208 -9.59 -5.91 6.32
CA LEU A 208 -8.54 -5.69 7.30
C LEU A 208 -9.10 -5.91 8.72
N ASN A 209 -8.47 -6.79 9.48
CA ASN A 209 -8.91 -7.11 10.85
C ASN A 209 -8.64 -5.95 11.82
N GLU A 210 -7.44 -5.35 11.74
CA GLU A 210 -6.99 -4.30 12.63
C GLU A 210 -6.34 -3.16 11.83
N THR A 211 -6.73 -1.93 12.11
CA THR A 211 -6.19 -0.74 11.43
C THR A 211 -4.94 -0.18 12.10
N GLU A 212 -4.53 -0.73 13.24
CA GLU A 212 -3.37 -0.28 14.02
C GLU A 212 -2.46 -1.48 14.31
N VAL A 213 -1.16 -1.30 14.10
CA VAL A 213 -0.12 -2.23 14.55
C VAL A 213 0.42 -1.73 15.88
N TYR A 214 0.35 -2.55 16.92
CA TYR A 214 0.77 -2.22 18.27
C TYR A 214 1.86 -3.19 18.77
N PHE A 215 3.04 -2.64 19.07
CA PHE A 215 4.14 -3.34 19.74
C PHE A 215 4.21 -2.83 21.18
N SER A 216 4.09 -3.73 22.15
CA SER A 216 4.38 -3.41 23.55
C SER A 216 5.87 -3.16 23.71
N ALA A 217 6.28 -2.37 24.71
CA ALA A 217 7.69 -2.21 25.04
C ALA A 217 8.44 -3.56 25.09
N GLY A 218 9.59 -3.62 24.41
CA GLY A 218 10.43 -4.81 24.24
C GLY A 218 9.99 -5.80 23.14
N GLU A 219 8.81 -5.66 22.54
CA GLU A 219 8.39 -6.52 21.43
C GLU A 219 8.98 -6.05 20.10
N THR A 220 9.45 -7.01 19.28
CA THR A 220 10.12 -6.68 18.03
C THR A 220 9.46 -7.18 16.75
N PHE A 221 8.34 -7.88 16.87
CA PHE A 221 7.68 -8.51 15.74
C PHE A 221 6.15 -8.52 15.88
N ARG A 222 5.47 -8.20 14.78
CA ARG A 222 4.01 -8.27 14.62
C ARG A 222 3.65 -8.71 13.21
N GLU A 223 2.43 -9.22 13.07
CA GLU A 223 1.84 -9.55 11.79
C GLU A 223 0.55 -8.74 11.62
N ILE A 224 0.36 -8.16 10.43
CA ILE A 224 -0.92 -7.60 10.02
C ILE A 224 -1.69 -8.70 9.30
N GLU A 225 -2.92 -8.97 9.71
CA GLU A 225 -3.78 -9.96 9.07
C GLU A 225 -4.75 -9.30 8.08
N LEU A 226 -4.65 -9.72 6.82
CA LEU A 226 -5.61 -9.44 5.76
C LEU A 226 -6.41 -10.70 5.47
N SER A 227 -7.74 -10.62 5.54
CA SER A 227 -8.59 -11.72 5.08
C SER A 227 -8.93 -11.50 3.61
N ILE A 228 -8.63 -12.48 2.76
CA ILE A 228 -8.94 -12.46 1.33
C ILE A 228 -10.31 -13.09 1.12
N ILE A 229 -11.14 -12.44 0.30
CA ILE A 229 -12.49 -12.87 -0.02
C ILE A 229 -12.41 -13.64 -1.34
N GLU A 230 -12.85 -14.90 -1.32
CA GLU A 230 -13.10 -15.69 -2.53
C GLU A 230 -14.52 -15.38 -3.02
N ASP A 231 -14.67 -15.10 -4.31
CA ASP A 231 -15.96 -14.79 -4.89
C ASP A 231 -16.19 -15.50 -6.25
N PRO A 232 -17.42 -15.54 -6.77
CA PRO A 232 -17.72 -16.30 -7.99
C PRO A 232 -17.42 -15.57 -9.29
N ILE A 233 -16.95 -14.31 -9.24
CA ILE A 233 -16.64 -13.42 -10.35
C ILE A 233 -15.20 -13.68 -10.77
N PRO A 234 -14.95 -14.24 -11.97
CA PRO A 234 -13.59 -14.48 -12.40
C PRO A 234 -12.88 -13.18 -12.78
N GLU A 235 -11.74 -12.93 -12.14
CA GLU A 235 -10.99 -11.68 -12.28
C GLU A 235 -9.54 -11.88 -12.74
N GLY A 236 -8.89 -10.75 -13.06
CA GLY A 236 -7.46 -10.71 -13.31
C GLY A 236 -6.68 -10.62 -11.99
N GLY A 237 -5.34 -10.69 -12.06
CA GLY A 237 -4.53 -10.47 -10.86
C GLY A 237 -4.67 -9.05 -10.33
N GLU A 238 -4.73 -8.93 -9.01
CA GLU A 238 -4.93 -7.67 -8.30
C GLU A 238 -3.86 -7.43 -7.23
N THR A 239 -3.75 -6.20 -6.74
CA THR A 239 -2.77 -5.83 -5.73
C THR A 239 -3.37 -5.09 -4.55
N ILE A 240 -2.81 -5.33 -3.37
CA ILE A 240 -2.98 -4.53 -2.15
C ILE A 240 -1.61 -3.99 -1.77
N PHE A 241 -1.44 -2.67 -1.79
CA PHE A 241 -0.30 -1.96 -1.22
C PHE A 241 -0.58 -1.65 0.24
N VAL A 242 0.30 -2.13 1.12
CA VAL A 242 0.26 -1.93 2.56
C VAL A 242 1.38 -0.96 2.95
N THR A 243 1.01 0.13 3.60
CA THR A 243 1.94 1.12 4.18
C THR A 243 1.62 1.38 5.65
N LEU A 244 2.61 1.87 6.39
CA LEU A 244 2.45 2.30 7.77
C LEU A 244 2.52 3.83 7.86
N GLU A 245 1.54 4.43 8.53
CA GLU A 245 1.41 5.87 8.73
C GLU A 245 1.22 6.20 10.21
N GLN A 246 1.29 7.49 10.56
CA GLN A 246 1.05 7.97 11.94
C GLN A 246 1.87 7.23 13.01
N ILE A 247 3.14 6.92 12.69
CA ILE A 247 4.00 6.11 13.56
C ILE A 247 4.42 6.91 14.81
N GLU A 248 4.26 6.31 15.99
CA GLU A 248 4.72 6.86 17.27
C GLU A 248 5.88 6.02 17.86
N ASN A 249 6.87 6.69 18.47
CA ASN A 249 8.06 6.10 19.11
C ASN A 249 8.96 5.22 18.21
N ALA A 250 8.71 5.22 16.90
CA ALA A 250 9.56 4.63 15.88
C ALA A 250 9.57 5.51 14.62
N ALA A 251 10.38 5.14 13.63
CA ALA A 251 10.35 5.69 12.28
C ALA A 251 10.10 4.59 11.25
N LEU A 252 9.62 4.91 10.05
CA LEU A 252 9.59 3.94 8.94
C LEU A 252 10.98 3.87 8.29
N ILE A 253 11.43 2.68 7.89
CA ILE A 253 12.64 2.54 7.06
C ILE A 253 12.49 3.29 5.73
N SER A 254 13.59 3.81 5.20
CA SER A 254 13.61 4.42 3.86
C SER A 254 13.98 3.40 2.78
N GLY A 255 13.15 3.27 1.75
CA GLY A 255 13.43 2.42 0.58
C GLY A 255 12.85 1.02 0.72
N GLU A 256 13.65 -0.01 0.46
CA GLU A 256 13.20 -1.41 0.52
C GLU A 256 12.66 -1.75 1.92
N GLY A 257 11.47 -2.34 1.98
CA GLY A 257 10.79 -2.67 3.24
C GLY A 257 9.97 -1.53 3.86
N SER A 258 9.87 -0.36 3.21
CA SER A 258 8.97 0.71 3.66
C SER A 258 7.50 0.46 3.32
N SER A 259 7.24 -0.44 2.39
CA SER A 259 5.90 -0.88 2.00
C SER A 259 5.91 -2.37 1.68
N HIS A 260 4.73 -2.97 1.70
CA HIS A 260 4.52 -4.35 1.32
C HIS A 260 3.42 -4.45 0.26
N THR A 261 3.60 -5.32 -0.73
CA THR A 261 2.61 -5.57 -1.77
C THR A 261 2.08 -6.99 -1.66
N VAL A 262 0.79 -7.14 -1.48
CA VAL A 262 0.11 -8.42 -1.65
C VAL A 262 -0.43 -8.47 -3.08
N VAL A 263 -0.15 -9.55 -3.80
CA VAL A 263 -0.74 -9.85 -5.11
C VAL A 263 -1.78 -10.94 -4.94
N ILE A 264 -3.04 -10.61 -5.19
CA ILE A 264 -4.11 -11.61 -5.32
C ILE A 264 -4.03 -12.14 -6.75
N LEU A 265 -3.72 -13.42 -6.90
CA LEU A 265 -3.64 -14.09 -8.18
C LEU A 265 -5.06 -14.28 -8.71
N GLY A 266 -5.34 -13.74 -9.90
CA GLY A 266 -6.66 -13.84 -10.53
C GLY A 266 -7.01 -15.26 -10.99
N ASP A 267 -8.31 -15.53 -11.09
CA ASP A 267 -8.87 -16.85 -11.40
C ASP A 267 -8.86 -17.15 -12.89
N ILE A 268 -8.71 -16.11 -13.70
CA ILE A 268 -8.41 -16.22 -15.12
C ILE A 268 -7.06 -15.57 -15.39
N GLY A 269 -6.18 -16.31 -16.04
CA GLY A 269 -5.02 -15.74 -16.72
C GLY A 269 -5.48 -14.88 -17.89
N LEU A 270 -5.89 -13.64 -17.62
CA LEU A 270 -6.23 -12.63 -18.61
C LEU A 270 -5.01 -12.34 -19.51
N ASN A 271 -5.26 -11.83 -20.71
CA ASN A 271 -4.15 -11.31 -21.50
C ASN A 271 -3.47 -10.16 -20.74
N ASP A 272 -2.19 -10.00 -21.03
CA ASP A 272 -1.43 -8.84 -20.62
C ASP A 272 -1.92 -7.60 -21.39
N THR A 273 -1.41 -6.41 -21.07
CA THR A 273 -1.96 -5.16 -21.64
C THR A 273 -1.51 -4.88 -23.07
N GLY A 274 -0.39 -5.47 -23.48
CA GLY A 274 0.30 -5.17 -24.72
C GLY A 274 1.23 -3.97 -24.66
N LEU A 275 1.46 -3.39 -23.48
CA LEU A 275 2.37 -2.24 -23.32
C LEU A 275 3.83 -2.70 -23.41
N THR A 276 4.54 -2.25 -24.44
CA THR A 276 5.99 -2.52 -24.65
C THR A 276 6.87 -1.27 -24.48
N LYS A 277 6.28 -0.16 -24.02
CA LYS A 277 6.94 1.14 -23.87
C LYS A 277 6.76 1.67 -22.45
N PHE A 278 7.72 2.49 -22.03
CA PHE A 278 7.79 3.06 -20.69
C PHE A 278 7.40 4.55 -20.68
N SER A 279 7.01 5.05 -19.52
CA SER A 279 6.67 6.44 -19.25
C SER A 279 7.52 7.04 -18.12
N ASP A 280 7.91 8.31 -18.22
CA ASP A 280 8.48 9.08 -17.09
C ASP A 280 7.49 10.12 -16.51
N GLY A 281 6.21 10.00 -16.85
CA GLY A 281 5.15 10.94 -16.49
C GLY A 281 5.07 12.19 -17.39
N VAL A 282 6.02 12.37 -18.32
CA VAL A 282 6.02 13.43 -19.33
C VAL A 282 6.03 12.85 -20.75
N VAL A 283 6.82 11.81 -20.97
CA VAL A 283 6.98 11.09 -22.23
C VAL A 283 6.55 9.64 -22.00
N SER A 284 5.57 9.15 -22.78
CA SER A 284 4.93 7.84 -22.61
C SER A 284 5.38 6.76 -23.61
N ASN A 285 6.49 6.97 -24.32
CA ASN A 285 6.97 6.08 -25.39
C ASN A 285 8.46 5.72 -25.28
N LEU A 286 9.01 5.69 -24.07
CA LEU A 286 10.42 5.39 -23.82
C LEU A 286 10.73 3.91 -24.11
N SER A 287 11.94 3.63 -24.61
CA SER A 287 12.39 2.26 -24.94
C SER A 287 13.03 1.51 -23.76
N PHE A 288 13.27 2.20 -22.65
CA PHE A 288 13.85 1.63 -21.44
C PHE A 288 13.13 2.20 -20.22
N GLU A 289 13.02 1.38 -19.18
CA GLU A 289 12.42 1.78 -17.92
C GLU A 289 13.23 2.90 -17.27
N PRO A 290 12.62 4.08 -17.03
CA PRO A 290 13.29 5.17 -16.35
C PRO A 290 13.45 4.85 -14.87
N ALA A 291 14.64 5.10 -14.32
CA ALA A 291 14.91 4.88 -12.89
C ALA A 291 14.02 5.73 -11.95
N SER A 292 13.38 6.78 -12.46
CA SER A 292 12.40 7.59 -11.72
C SER A 292 11.03 6.92 -11.60
N HIS A 293 10.71 5.95 -12.46
CA HIS A 293 9.44 5.22 -12.47
C HIS A 293 9.71 3.73 -12.77
N PRO A 294 10.38 3.01 -11.86
CA PRO A 294 10.63 1.58 -12.02
C PRO A 294 9.36 0.75 -11.79
N GLY A 295 9.36 -0.51 -12.23
CA GLY A 295 8.27 -1.45 -12.04
C GLY A 295 7.06 -1.21 -12.95
N GLN A 296 7.26 -0.69 -14.17
CA GLN A 296 6.17 -0.46 -15.10
C GLN A 296 5.71 -1.74 -15.79
N ASP A 297 4.46 -1.76 -16.25
CA ASP A 297 3.80 -2.91 -16.88
C ASP A 297 4.66 -3.56 -17.99
N ALA A 298 5.25 -2.73 -18.86
CA ALA A 298 6.14 -3.15 -19.94
C ALA A 298 7.42 -3.91 -19.50
N SER A 299 7.74 -3.94 -18.20
CA SER A 299 8.87 -4.70 -17.65
C SER A 299 8.53 -6.17 -17.37
N TYR A 300 7.26 -6.57 -17.43
CA TYR A 300 6.81 -7.87 -16.93
C TYR A 300 5.96 -8.63 -17.96
N GLY A 301 5.58 -9.85 -17.57
CA GLY A 301 4.55 -10.62 -18.26
C GLY A 301 4.86 -11.00 -19.71
N ARG A 302 3.81 -11.17 -20.51
CA ARG A 302 3.92 -11.48 -21.94
C ARG A 302 4.25 -10.24 -22.76
N ASP A 303 4.07 -9.05 -22.20
CA ASP A 303 4.43 -7.79 -22.85
C ASP A 303 5.91 -7.72 -23.22
N VAL A 304 6.80 -8.13 -22.31
CA VAL A 304 8.24 -8.23 -22.60
C VAL A 304 8.61 -9.54 -23.31
N ASN A 305 7.99 -10.65 -22.94
CA ASN A 305 8.37 -11.98 -23.45
C ASN A 305 7.97 -12.21 -24.91
N GLU A 306 6.93 -11.51 -25.40
CA GLU A 306 6.37 -11.65 -26.74
C GLU A 306 6.36 -10.33 -27.53
N ALA A 307 7.10 -9.30 -27.06
CA ALA A 307 7.13 -7.95 -27.64
C ALA A 307 7.35 -7.88 -29.17
N GLY A 308 8.00 -8.88 -29.76
CA GLY A 308 8.33 -8.95 -31.19
C GLY A 308 7.43 -9.85 -32.04
N ASN A 309 6.49 -10.57 -31.43
CA ASN A 309 5.67 -11.58 -32.10
C ASN A 309 4.27 -11.02 -32.36
N ASN A 310 3.93 -10.78 -33.64
CA ASN A 310 2.62 -10.27 -34.04
C ASN A 310 1.80 -11.29 -34.84
N ASP A 311 2.31 -12.52 -35.01
CA ASP A 311 1.68 -13.53 -35.86
C ASP A 311 0.34 -14.01 -35.30
N HIS A 312 0.18 -13.96 -33.98
CA HIS A 312 -1.03 -14.36 -33.26
C HIS A 312 -1.56 -13.25 -32.33
N GLY A 313 -1.34 -11.97 -32.67
CA GLY A 313 -1.70 -10.83 -31.82
C GLY A 313 -0.46 -10.15 -31.27
N HIS A 314 -0.57 -8.85 -30.98
CA HIS A 314 0.50 -8.04 -30.41
C HIS A 314 0.94 -8.55 -29.03
N ALA A 315 2.07 -8.06 -28.53
CA ALA A 315 2.58 -8.26 -27.18
C ALA A 315 1.44 -8.44 -26.16
N GLY A 316 1.58 -9.38 -25.22
CA GLY A 316 0.52 -9.65 -24.27
C GLY A 316 -0.61 -10.56 -24.75
N PHE A 317 -0.87 -10.63 -26.07
CA PHE A 317 -1.98 -11.40 -26.68
C PHE A 317 -1.53 -12.67 -27.42
N SER A 318 -2.41 -13.68 -27.49
CA SER A 318 -2.21 -14.87 -28.32
C SER A 318 -3.56 -15.41 -28.80
N PHE A 319 -3.81 -15.30 -30.10
CA PHE A 319 -5.11 -15.53 -30.71
C PHE A 319 -5.07 -16.52 -31.87
N THR A 320 -6.17 -17.22 -32.09
CA THR A 320 -6.40 -18.10 -33.23
C THR A 320 -7.74 -17.78 -33.87
N LYS A 321 -7.72 -17.53 -35.19
CA LYS A 321 -8.93 -17.30 -35.98
C LYS A 321 -9.71 -18.60 -36.12
N ILE A 322 -11.04 -18.53 -36.03
CA ILE A 322 -11.94 -19.70 -36.13
C ILE A 322 -13.04 -19.42 -37.16
N ASP A 323 -13.34 -20.40 -38.01
CA ASP A 323 -14.45 -20.33 -38.97
C ASP A 323 -15.83 -20.51 -38.31
N PHE A 324 -16.92 -20.38 -39.07
CA PHE A 324 -18.26 -20.50 -38.51
C PHE A 324 -18.62 -21.93 -38.02
N ASN A 325 -17.86 -22.94 -38.44
CA ASN A 325 -18.07 -24.33 -38.04
C ASN A 325 -17.20 -24.74 -36.84
N GLY A 326 -16.34 -23.85 -36.36
CA GLY A 326 -15.46 -24.10 -35.21
C GLY A 326 -14.09 -24.65 -35.58
N ASN A 327 -13.68 -24.59 -36.86
CA ASN A 327 -12.34 -25.02 -37.27
C ASN A 327 -11.33 -23.88 -37.10
N PRO A 328 -10.13 -24.15 -36.56
CA PRO A 328 -9.06 -23.17 -36.51
C PRO A 328 -8.57 -22.84 -37.92
N LEU A 329 -8.22 -21.57 -38.12
CA LEU A 329 -7.78 -21.00 -39.37
C LEU A 329 -6.35 -20.47 -39.27
N PRO A 330 -5.58 -20.46 -40.37
CA PRO A 330 -4.28 -19.78 -40.41
C PRO A 330 -4.40 -18.30 -40.04
N ALA A 331 -3.38 -17.74 -39.38
CA ALA A 331 -3.33 -16.32 -39.01
C ALA A 331 -3.53 -15.36 -40.20
N THR A 332 -3.06 -15.77 -41.39
CA THR A 332 -3.19 -15.03 -42.66
C THR A 332 -4.61 -15.03 -43.25
N SER A 333 -5.57 -15.72 -42.63
CA SER A 333 -6.94 -15.78 -43.13
C SER A 333 -7.60 -14.40 -43.07
N GLU A 334 -8.18 -13.98 -44.20
CA GLU A 334 -8.91 -12.71 -44.32
C GLU A 334 -10.35 -12.80 -43.81
N ASN A 335 -10.88 -14.00 -43.64
CA ASN A 335 -12.26 -14.25 -43.21
C ASN A 335 -12.28 -15.23 -42.04
N TRP A 336 -12.89 -14.82 -40.92
CA TRP A 336 -13.11 -15.64 -39.73
C TRP A 336 -14.35 -15.15 -39.01
N SER A 337 -14.95 -16.03 -38.19
CA SER A 337 -16.20 -15.73 -37.45
C SER A 337 -15.99 -15.58 -35.96
N CYS A 338 -14.94 -16.18 -35.41
CA CYS A 338 -14.59 -16.14 -33.99
C CYS A 338 -13.08 -16.10 -33.78
N VAL A 339 -12.68 -15.73 -32.57
CA VAL A 339 -11.29 -15.65 -32.13
C VAL A 339 -11.16 -16.48 -30.86
N GLN A 340 -10.34 -17.52 -30.89
CA GLN A 340 -9.91 -18.19 -29.67
C GLN A 340 -8.72 -17.44 -29.08
N ASP A 341 -8.83 -17.14 -27.80
CA ASP A 341 -7.75 -16.66 -26.96
C ASP A 341 -7.00 -17.86 -26.37
N ASN A 342 -5.72 -17.96 -26.71
CA ASN A 342 -4.85 -19.05 -26.28
C ASN A 342 -4.26 -18.83 -24.88
N VAL A 343 -4.34 -17.61 -24.34
CA VAL A 343 -3.92 -17.27 -22.98
C VAL A 343 -5.04 -17.62 -22.01
N THR A 344 -6.23 -17.04 -22.22
CA THR A 344 -7.39 -17.25 -21.34
C THR A 344 -8.11 -18.56 -21.61
N GLY A 345 -8.03 -19.08 -22.84
CA GLY A 345 -8.85 -20.20 -23.32
C GLY A 345 -10.27 -19.81 -23.70
N LEU A 346 -10.64 -18.52 -23.60
CA LEU A 346 -11.93 -18.00 -24.02
C LEU A 346 -12.05 -18.05 -25.54
N VAL A 347 -13.29 -18.13 -26.04
CA VAL A 347 -13.58 -17.93 -27.46
C VAL A 347 -14.55 -16.79 -27.62
N TRP A 348 -14.13 -15.79 -28.38
CA TRP A 348 -14.85 -14.57 -28.64
C TRP A 348 -15.52 -14.61 -30.01
N GLU A 349 -16.67 -13.98 -30.09
CA GLU A 349 -17.26 -13.61 -31.36
C GLU A 349 -16.37 -12.59 -32.09
N ASN A 350 -16.16 -12.75 -33.40
CA ASN A 350 -15.72 -11.63 -34.24
C ASN A 350 -16.95 -10.98 -34.88
N LYS A 351 -17.19 -9.70 -34.55
CA LYS A 351 -18.29 -8.93 -35.14
C LYS A 351 -18.10 -8.83 -36.66
N GLN A 352 -19.20 -8.75 -37.38
CA GLN A 352 -19.20 -8.56 -38.82
C GLN A 352 -19.15 -7.07 -39.19
N PRO A 353 -18.83 -6.74 -40.46
CA PRO A 353 -18.93 -5.38 -40.96
C PRO A 353 -20.31 -4.76 -40.70
N ASP A 354 -20.35 -3.43 -40.63
CA ASP A 354 -21.59 -2.69 -40.41
C ASP A 354 -22.62 -3.00 -41.48
N LEU A 355 -23.88 -3.09 -41.05
CA LEU A 355 -25.01 -3.26 -41.94
C LEU A 355 -25.90 -2.02 -41.86
N THR A 356 -26.07 -1.34 -43.00
CA THR A 356 -27.09 -0.31 -43.16
C THR A 356 -28.41 -0.97 -43.51
N ILE A 357 -29.45 -0.63 -42.76
CA ILE A 357 -30.80 -1.13 -42.96
C ILE A 357 -31.56 -0.08 -43.77
N GLU A 358 -31.95 -0.42 -45.00
CA GLU A 358 -32.73 0.48 -45.86
C GLU A 358 -34.19 0.56 -45.40
N LYS A 359 -34.74 1.78 -45.34
CA LYS A 359 -36.17 2.02 -45.09
C LYS A 359 -36.91 2.05 -46.43
N GLU A 360 -37.98 1.28 -46.58
CA GLU A 360 -38.81 1.36 -47.78
C GLU A 360 -39.76 2.57 -47.69
N ASN A 361 -39.67 3.48 -48.68
CA ASN A 361 -40.69 4.49 -49.02
C ASN A 361 -41.31 5.31 -47.86
N GLY A 362 -40.55 5.60 -46.80
CA GLY A 362 -41.01 6.47 -45.71
C GLY A 362 -42.06 5.86 -44.78
N GLU A 363 -42.34 4.57 -44.89
CA GLU A 363 -43.03 3.77 -43.86
C GLU A 363 -41.97 2.99 -43.05
N ASP A 364 -42.32 2.56 -41.82
CA ASP A 364 -41.48 1.76 -40.92
C ASP A 364 -41.17 0.34 -41.47
N ASP A 365 -41.42 0.12 -42.75
CA ASP A 365 -41.22 -1.13 -43.44
C ASP A 365 -39.78 -1.22 -43.94
N VAL A 366 -38.94 -1.88 -43.14
CA VAL A 366 -37.56 -2.24 -43.47
C VAL A 366 -37.50 -3.24 -44.62
N LEU A 367 -36.97 -2.84 -45.78
CA LEU A 367 -36.57 -3.75 -46.86
C LEU A 367 -35.18 -4.28 -46.55
N GLU A 368 -35.00 -5.57 -46.77
CA GLU A 368 -33.78 -6.34 -46.48
C GLU A 368 -33.58 -6.65 -45.00
N THR A 369 -34.22 -7.73 -44.56
CA THR A 369 -33.67 -8.55 -43.48
C THR A 369 -32.23 -8.94 -43.84
N PRO A 370 -31.26 -8.93 -42.90
CA PRO A 370 -29.94 -9.51 -43.12
C PRO A 370 -30.13 -10.90 -43.71
N THR A 371 -29.68 -11.07 -44.96
CA THR A 371 -29.73 -12.36 -45.62
C THR A 371 -28.52 -13.16 -45.13
N GLY A 372 -28.74 -14.35 -44.57
CA GLY A 372 -27.67 -15.17 -44.01
C GLY A 372 -27.14 -14.65 -42.67
N ASP A 373 -25.81 -14.54 -42.55
CA ASP A 373 -25.12 -14.38 -41.27
C ASP A 373 -25.02 -12.94 -40.76
N SER A 374 -25.45 -11.91 -41.50
CA SER A 374 -25.19 -10.48 -41.24
C SER A 374 -25.84 -9.86 -39.99
N TRP A 375 -26.44 -10.67 -39.12
CA TRP A 375 -27.11 -10.20 -37.89
C TRP A 375 -26.14 -9.87 -36.75
N ARG A 376 -24.87 -10.27 -36.88
CA ARG A 376 -23.77 -9.97 -35.94
C ARG A 376 -22.99 -8.71 -36.34
N ALA A 377 -23.63 -7.79 -37.05
CA ALA A 377 -23.02 -6.54 -37.51
C ALA A 377 -22.49 -5.68 -36.35
N GLY A 378 -21.35 -5.03 -36.57
CA GLY A 378 -20.66 -4.23 -35.56
C GLY A 378 -21.42 -2.98 -35.11
N ASN A 379 -22.31 -2.43 -35.93
CA ASN A 379 -23.14 -1.28 -35.60
C ASN A 379 -24.44 -1.65 -34.85
N PHE A 380 -24.69 -2.93 -34.58
CA PHE A 380 -25.91 -3.34 -33.88
C PHE A 380 -25.76 -3.20 -32.36
N THR A 381 -26.79 -2.64 -31.73
CA THR A 381 -26.88 -2.37 -30.30
C THR A 381 -28.09 -3.05 -29.67
N TYR A 382 -27.96 -3.39 -28.39
CA TYR A 382 -28.92 -4.18 -27.63
C TYR A 382 -29.11 -3.54 -26.26
N ALA A 383 -30.31 -3.65 -25.68
CA ALA A 383 -30.51 -3.33 -24.28
C ALA A 383 -30.03 -4.49 -23.40
N TRP A 384 -29.62 -4.20 -22.17
CA TRP A 384 -29.22 -5.25 -21.25
C TRP A 384 -30.44 -5.97 -20.68
N HIS A 385 -30.43 -7.30 -20.71
CA HIS A 385 -31.43 -8.13 -20.04
C HIS A 385 -30.82 -9.45 -19.56
N ASN A 386 -31.11 -9.84 -18.32
CA ASN A 386 -30.80 -11.17 -17.79
C ASN A 386 -31.91 -11.62 -16.83
N SER A 387 -32.58 -12.73 -17.13
CA SER A 387 -33.65 -13.25 -16.28
C SER A 387 -33.14 -14.05 -15.07
N ASN A 388 -31.86 -14.39 -15.01
CA ASN A 388 -31.30 -15.13 -13.88
C ASN A 388 -31.10 -14.19 -12.67
N ILE A 389 -31.85 -14.41 -11.59
CA ILE A 389 -31.78 -13.58 -10.38
C ILE A 389 -30.42 -13.63 -9.68
N LYS A 390 -29.63 -14.69 -9.91
CA LYS A 390 -28.30 -14.81 -9.32
C LYS A 390 -27.28 -13.89 -9.98
N ASP A 391 -27.46 -13.61 -11.26
CA ASP A 391 -26.45 -12.98 -12.10
C ASP A 391 -26.95 -11.64 -12.65
N ASN A 392 -28.11 -11.15 -12.18
CA ASN A 392 -28.72 -9.95 -12.73
C ASN A 392 -28.53 -8.69 -11.89
N GLY A 393 -27.82 -8.76 -10.77
CA GLY A 393 -27.57 -7.58 -9.93
C GLY A 393 -28.86 -6.92 -9.44
N GLY A 394 -29.82 -7.70 -8.97
CA GLY A 394 -31.07 -7.20 -8.35
C GLY A 394 -32.19 -6.83 -9.32
N SER A 395 -31.90 -6.60 -10.61
CA SER A 395 -32.92 -6.32 -11.62
C SER A 395 -32.62 -6.99 -12.95
N SER A 396 -33.64 -7.58 -13.56
CA SER A 396 -33.52 -8.21 -14.87
C SER A 396 -33.23 -7.25 -16.02
N GLY A 397 -33.18 -5.94 -15.78
CA GLY A 397 -32.90 -4.92 -16.78
C GLY A 397 -34.10 -4.64 -17.69
N SER A 398 -33.84 -4.44 -18.99
CA SER A 398 -34.86 -4.07 -19.97
C SER A 398 -35.97 -5.13 -20.04
N GLN A 399 -37.14 -4.80 -19.51
CA GLN A 399 -38.27 -5.72 -19.51
C GLN A 399 -38.68 -6.03 -20.95
N ARG A 400 -38.91 -7.31 -21.25
CA ARG A 400 -39.45 -7.74 -22.54
C ARG A 400 -40.86 -7.17 -22.75
N THR A 401 -41.00 -6.18 -23.62
CA THR A 401 -42.25 -5.48 -23.94
C THR A 401 -42.56 -5.53 -25.43
N THR A 402 -43.70 -5.00 -25.85
CA THR A 402 -44.00 -4.82 -27.28
C THR A 402 -43.10 -3.77 -27.96
N LYS A 403 -42.46 -2.87 -27.19
CA LYS A 403 -41.62 -1.79 -27.74
C LYS A 403 -40.23 -2.25 -28.19
N ASN A 404 -39.69 -3.29 -27.55
CA ASN A 404 -38.41 -3.90 -27.93
C ASN A 404 -38.58 -5.29 -28.57
N SER A 405 -39.81 -5.70 -28.88
CA SER A 405 -40.08 -6.96 -29.59
C SER A 405 -40.03 -6.78 -31.10
N LEU A 406 -39.42 -7.73 -31.80
CA LEU A 406 -39.34 -7.77 -33.25
C LEU A 406 -40.34 -8.75 -33.86
N PRO A 407 -40.97 -8.43 -35.01
CA PRO A 407 -41.75 -9.40 -35.77
C PRO A 407 -40.90 -10.57 -36.24
N LYS A 408 -41.42 -11.80 -36.13
CA LYS A 408 -40.69 -13.02 -36.55
C LYS A 408 -40.26 -13.02 -38.02
N ASP A 409 -41.08 -12.40 -38.89
CA ASP A 409 -40.86 -12.38 -40.33
C ASP A 409 -39.91 -11.26 -40.77
N ARG A 410 -39.65 -10.30 -39.86
CA ARG A 410 -38.79 -9.12 -40.03
C ARG A 410 -38.01 -8.84 -38.73
N PRO A 411 -37.05 -9.70 -38.36
CA PRO A 411 -36.39 -9.63 -37.06
C PRO A 411 -35.27 -8.59 -37.04
N VAL A 412 -35.56 -7.38 -37.51
CA VAL A 412 -34.64 -6.23 -37.50
C VAL A 412 -35.34 -4.92 -37.22
N THR A 413 -34.63 -3.97 -36.63
CA THR A 413 -35.12 -2.61 -36.37
C THR A 413 -33.99 -1.60 -36.41
N VAL A 414 -34.34 -0.35 -36.72
CA VAL A 414 -33.50 0.84 -36.52
C VAL A 414 -34.03 1.72 -35.39
N THR A 415 -35.19 1.38 -34.83
CA THR A 415 -35.85 2.13 -33.77
C THR A 415 -35.18 1.82 -32.43
N ASN A 416 -34.55 2.84 -31.83
CA ASN A 416 -33.74 2.78 -30.59
C ASN A 416 -32.34 2.18 -30.73
N GLY A 417 -31.78 2.16 -31.94
CA GLY A 417 -30.51 1.49 -32.25
C GLY A 417 -30.71 0.48 -33.38
N TYR A 418 -29.65 0.14 -34.10
CA TYR A 418 -29.71 -0.96 -35.06
C TYR A 418 -29.73 -2.26 -34.27
N CYS A 419 -30.72 -3.13 -34.46
CA CYS A 419 -30.77 -4.43 -33.80
C CYS A 419 -31.32 -5.45 -34.79
N GLY A 420 -30.80 -6.68 -34.76
CA GLY A 420 -31.23 -7.69 -35.70
C GLY A 420 -30.81 -9.12 -35.38
N PHE A 421 -31.54 -10.07 -35.96
CA PHE A 421 -31.34 -11.50 -35.76
C PHE A 421 -31.53 -12.25 -37.08
N THR A 422 -31.12 -13.53 -37.14
CA THR A 422 -31.38 -14.33 -38.35
C THR A 422 -32.88 -14.51 -38.57
N LYS A 423 -33.28 -14.54 -39.85
CA LYS A 423 -34.64 -14.87 -40.25
C LYS A 423 -34.88 -16.37 -40.15
N ASP A 424 -35.83 -16.77 -39.31
CA ASP A 424 -36.23 -18.17 -39.12
C ASP A 424 -37.76 -18.31 -39.22
N PRO A 425 -38.29 -18.85 -40.33
CA PRO A 425 -39.72 -19.10 -40.50
C PRO A 425 -40.33 -20.06 -39.46
N GLY A 426 -39.50 -20.90 -38.82
CA GLY A 426 -39.91 -21.87 -37.80
C GLY A 426 -39.92 -21.31 -36.37
N ARG A 427 -39.48 -20.06 -36.15
CA ARG A 427 -39.39 -19.46 -34.82
C ARG A 427 -40.78 -19.26 -34.21
N LYS A 428 -40.98 -19.83 -33.01
CA LYS A 428 -42.26 -19.80 -32.29
C LYS A 428 -42.41 -18.59 -31.37
N ASP A 429 -41.30 -18.13 -30.81
CA ASP A 429 -41.28 -17.04 -29.82
C ASP A 429 -40.96 -15.69 -30.45
N LYS A 430 -41.40 -14.62 -29.78
CA LYS A 430 -40.98 -13.26 -30.10
C LYS A 430 -39.49 -13.10 -29.78
N ILE A 431 -38.81 -12.31 -30.61
CA ILE A 431 -37.42 -11.93 -30.39
C ILE A 431 -37.42 -10.52 -29.82
N TYR A 432 -36.47 -10.24 -28.95
CA TYR A 432 -36.35 -8.95 -28.29
C TYR A 432 -34.96 -8.39 -28.54
N CYS A 433 -34.86 -7.07 -28.68
CA CYS A 433 -33.57 -6.39 -28.83
C CYS A 433 -32.83 -6.27 -27.50
N ASP A 434 -32.39 -7.41 -26.98
CA ASP A 434 -31.66 -7.49 -25.73
C ASP A 434 -30.53 -8.54 -25.77
N THR A 435 -29.62 -8.42 -24.81
CA THR A 435 -28.43 -9.29 -24.70
C THR A 435 -28.80 -10.77 -24.49
N GLN A 436 -29.85 -11.07 -23.72
CA GLN A 436 -30.29 -12.46 -23.52
C GLN A 436 -30.79 -13.10 -24.82
N ALA A 437 -31.56 -12.36 -25.63
CA ALA A 437 -32.01 -12.83 -26.93
C ALA A 437 -30.82 -13.00 -27.90
N TYR A 438 -29.82 -12.12 -27.85
CA TYR A 438 -28.59 -12.27 -28.64
C TYR A 438 -27.84 -13.55 -28.33
N ILE A 439 -27.62 -13.83 -27.05
CA ILE A 439 -26.98 -15.06 -26.58
C ILE A 439 -27.80 -16.30 -26.94
N THR A 440 -29.12 -16.23 -26.77
CA THR A 440 -30.03 -17.31 -27.18
C THR A 440 -29.89 -17.61 -28.68
N GLU A 441 -29.76 -16.58 -29.50
CA GLU A 441 -29.59 -16.72 -30.95
C GLU A 441 -28.21 -17.29 -31.31
N MET A 442 -27.12 -16.81 -30.70
CA MET A 442 -25.77 -17.35 -30.88
C MET A 442 -25.75 -18.86 -30.64
N ASN A 443 -26.39 -19.29 -29.54
CA ASN A 443 -26.48 -20.68 -29.15
C ASN A 443 -27.37 -21.51 -30.07
N ARG A 444 -28.47 -20.93 -30.56
CA ARG A 444 -29.39 -21.60 -31.50
C ARG A 444 -28.75 -21.87 -32.84
N VAL A 445 -27.98 -20.92 -33.38
CA VAL A 445 -27.33 -21.06 -34.69
C VAL A 445 -26.04 -21.86 -34.65
N GLY A 446 -25.55 -22.20 -33.44
CA GLY A 446 -24.30 -22.95 -33.30
C GLY A 446 -23.08 -22.14 -33.75
N ALA A 447 -23.07 -20.83 -33.48
CA ALA A 447 -22.04 -19.93 -34.02
C ALA A 447 -20.64 -20.45 -33.69
N CYS A 448 -19.79 -20.57 -34.70
CA CYS A 448 -18.43 -21.10 -34.60
C CYS A 448 -18.38 -22.54 -34.05
N GLY A 449 -19.40 -23.35 -34.32
CA GLY A 449 -19.49 -24.73 -33.84
C GLY A 449 -19.85 -24.87 -32.36
N PHE A 450 -20.30 -23.79 -31.70
CA PHE A 450 -20.56 -23.75 -30.26
C PHE A 450 -22.00 -23.33 -29.92
N ASN A 451 -22.50 -23.80 -28.78
CA ASN A 451 -23.88 -23.58 -28.33
C ASN A 451 -24.00 -23.21 -26.83
N ASP A 452 -22.90 -22.74 -26.25
CA ASP A 452 -22.69 -22.38 -24.84
C ASP A 452 -22.12 -20.95 -24.70
N TRP A 453 -22.44 -20.06 -25.65
CA TRP A 453 -22.18 -18.63 -25.59
C TRP A 453 -22.89 -17.97 -24.41
N ARG A 454 -22.26 -16.92 -23.88
CA ARG A 454 -22.76 -16.04 -22.81
C ARG A 454 -22.33 -14.59 -23.04
N ALA A 455 -22.88 -13.69 -22.24
CA ALA A 455 -22.37 -12.32 -22.13
C ALA A 455 -20.99 -12.34 -21.43
N PRO A 456 -20.06 -11.46 -21.83
CA PRO A 456 -18.73 -11.35 -21.22
C PRO A 456 -18.78 -10.63 -19.88
N GLU A 457 -17.83 -10.89 -18.99
CA GLU A 457 -17.55 -10.06 -17.82
C GLU A 457 -16.85 -8.75 -18.23
N ALA A 458 -16.87 -7.73 -17.37
CA ALA A 458 -16.18 -6.47 -17.62
C ALA A 458 -14.65 -6.65 -17.68
N SER A 459 -14.10 -7.51 -16.82
CA SER A 459 -12.68 -7.92 -16.82
C SER A 459 -12.29 -8.60 -18.13
N GLU A 460 -13.15 -9.48 -18.65
CA GLU A 460 -12.94 -10.16 -19.93
C GLU A 460 -12.96 -9.19 -21.11
N LEU A 461 -13.89 -8.22 -21.14
CA LEU A 461 -13.90 -7.18 -22.17
C LEU A 461 -12.61 -6.34 -22.14
N ARG A 462 -12.14 -6.01 -20.94
CA ARG A 462 -10.87 -5.31 -20.76
C ARG A 462 -9.68 -6.13 -21.27
N SER A 463 -9.71 -7.45 -21.06
CA SER A 463 -8.62 -8.37 -21.44
C SER A 463 -8.36 -8.52 -22.94
N ILE A 464 -9.20 -7.96 -23.82
CA ILE A 464 -8.96 -7.96 -25.27
C ILE A 464 -8.58 -6.58 -25.81
N ALA A 465 -8.43 -5.58 -24.92
CA ALA A 465 -8.02 -4.22 -25.27
C ALA A 465 -6.49 -4.11 -25.30
N ASN A 466 -5.93 -3.64 -26.41
CA ASN A 466 -4.50 -3.35 -26.51
C ASN A 466 -4.21 -1.90 -26.07
N TYR A 467 -3.28 -1.74 -25.13
CA TYR A 467 -2.89 -0.46 -24.52
C TYR A 467 -1.60 0.17 -25.11
N GLU A 468 -0.90 -0.47 -26.06
CA GLU A 468 0.36 0.03 -26.68
C GLU A 468 0.24 1.43 -27.32
N GLN A 469 -0.98 1.96 -27.53
CA GLN A 469 -1.22 3.27 -28.14
C GLN A 469 -1.70 4.31 -27.10
N PRO A 470 -0.81 5.02 -26.39
CA PRO A 470 -1.18 5.96 -25.34
C PRO A 470 -1.92 7.23 -25.82
N GLU A 471 -2.01 7.51 -27.14
CA GLU A 471 -2.62 8.75 -27.65
C GLU A 471 -3.91 8.57 -28.48
N VAL A 472 -4.27 7.36 -28.93
CA VAL A 472 -5.43 7.17 -29.81
C VAL A 472 -6.06 5.80 -29.60
N THR A 473 -7.02 5.72 -28.68
CA THR A 473 -7.97 4.61 -28.47
C THR A 473 -7.36 3.25 -28.10
N THR A 474 -7.89 2.63 -27.04
CA THR A 474 -7.61 1.22 -26.72
C THR A 474 -8.36 0.32 -27.71
N VAL A 475 -7.86 0.23 -28.94
CA VAL A 475 -8.47 -0.65 -29.93
C VAL A 475 -8.24 -2.11 -29.52
N PRO A 476 -9.27 -2.97 -29.60
CA PRO A 476 -9.06 -4.41 -29.62
C PRO A 476 -8.01 -4.78 -30.66
N GLU A 477 -7.30 -5.89 -30.47
CA GLU A 477 -6.31 -6.40 -31.43
C GLU A 477 -6.89 -6.47 -32.86
N SER A 478 -6.65 -5.44 -33.66
CA SER A 478 -7.44 -5.13 -34.87
C SER A 478 -7.32 -6.20 -35.97
N ASN A 479 -6.25 -6.99 -35.94
CA ASN A 479 -6.04 -8.15 -36.81
C ASN A 479 -6.97 -9.34 -36.49
N PHE A 480 -7.59 -9.35 -35.31
CA PHE A 480 -8.47 -10.40 -34.81
C PHE A 480 -9.89 -9.88 -34.52
N PHE A 481 -10.03 -8.62 -34.09
CA PHE A 481 -11.28 -7.97 -33.75
C PHE A 481 -11.53 -6.74 -34.64
N SER A 482 -11.89 -6.97 -35.90
CA SER A 482 -11.86 -5.93 -36.93
C SER A 482 -13.08 -5.00 -36.98
N ASN A 483 -14.19 -5.37 -36.33
CA ASN A 483 -15.45 -4.63 -36.41
C ASN A 483 -15.99 -4.16 -35.06
N LEU A 484 -15.17 -4.18 -34.01
CA LEU A 484 -15.51 -3.57 -32.74
C LEU A 484 -15.39 -2.05 -32.85
N LYS A 485 -16.45 -1.35 -32.41
CA LYS A 485 -16.54 0.10 -32.29
C LYS A 485 -15.80 0.61 -31.06
N THR A 486 -15.21 1.79 -31.18
CA THR A 486 -14.47 2.48 -30.10
C THR A 486 -15.18 3.73 -29.58
N ASN A 487 -16.35 4.09 -30.10
CA ASN A 487 -17.11 5.28 -29.67
C ASN A 487 -18.40 4.89 -28.93
N THR A 488 -18.36 3.77 -28.23
CA THR A 488 -19.55 3.14 -27.62
C THR A 488 -19.12 2.20 -26.50
N ASN A 489 -20.03 1.97 -25.57
CA ASN A 489 -19.83 1.02 -24.50
C ASN A 489 -20.27 -0.38 -24.91
N TYR A 490 -19.58 -1.38 -24.38
CA TYR A 490 -19.93 -2.79 -24.49
C TYR A 490 -20.53 -3.28 -23.20
N LEU A 491 -21.75 -3.79 -23.28
CA LEU A 491 -22.46 -4.35 -22.14
C LEU A 491 -21.78 -5.64 -21.65
N SER A 492 -21.57 -5.76 -20.33
CA SER A 492 -21.09 -6.98 -19.69
C SER A 492 -22.18 -7.69 -18.88
N ALA A 493 -21.91 -8.92 -18.44
CA ALA A 493 -22.72 -9.68 -17.49
C ALA A 493 -22.56 -9.16 -16.05
N THR A 494 -21.46 -8.47 -15.77
CA THR A 494 -21.08 -7.99 -14.43
C THR A 494 -22.11 -6.97 -13.92
N PRO A 495 -22.79 -7.25 -12.79
CA PRO A 495 -23.82 -6.37 -12.25
C PRO A 495 -23.22 -5.07 -11.68
N GLY A 496 -23.96 -3.96 -11.72
CA GLY A 496 -23.53 -2.73 -11.06
C GLY A 496 -23.74 -2.82 -9.55
N ALA A 497 -22.66 -2.89 -8.77
CA ALA A 497 -22.68 -3.13 -7.31
C ALA A 497 -23.61 -2.16 -6.54
N ASP A 498 -23.59 -0.88 -6.90
CA ASP A 498 -24.34 0.18 -6.18
C ASP A 498 -25.73 0.48 -6.74
N ASN A 499 -26.14 -0.16 -7.86
CA ASN A 499 -27.37 0.24 -8.56
C ASN A 499 -27.96 -0.90 -9.39
N GLU A 500 -29.12 -1.41 -8.97
CA GLU A 500 -29.84 -2.48 -9.65
C GLU A 500 -30.21 -2.16 -11.11
N ALA A 501 -30.34 -0.88 -11.48
CA ALA A 501 -30.66 -0.46 -12.84
C ALA A 501 -29.43 -0.41 -13.79
N SER A 502 -28.23 -0.69 -13.27
CA SER A 502 -26.97 -0.61 -14.01
C SER A 502 -26.26 -1.95 -14.11
N ALA A 503 -25.50 -2.12 -15.17
CA ALA A 503 -24.49 -3.15 -15.33
C ALA A 503 -23.15 -2.47 -15.65
N TRP A 504 -22.03 -3.10 -15.32
CA TRP A 504 -20.76 -2.61 -15.79
C TRP A 504 -20.66 -2.78 -17.32
N CYS A 505 -19.86 -1.92 -17.93
CA CYS A 505 -19.59 -1.93 -19.34
C CYS A 505 -18.17 -1.46 -19.59
N TYR A 506 -17.63 -1.81 -20.75
CA TYR A 506 -16.29 -1.41 -21.15
C TYR A 506 -16.31 -0.51 -22.37
N ASP A 507 -15.52 0.56 -22.35
CA ASP A 507 -15.37 1.49 -23.47
C ASP A 507 -13.99 1.33 -24.11
N PHE A 508 -13.93 0.72 -25.30
CA PHE A 508 -12.68 0.59 -26.07
C PHE A 508 -12.15 1.93 -26.59
N GLY A 509 -12.91 3.03 -26.49
CA GLY A 509 -12.44 4.36 -26.87
C GLY A 509 -11.44 4.95 -25.92
N ASP A 510 -11.66 4.78 -24.61
CA ASP A 510 -10.81 5.34 -23.57
C ASP A 510 -10.23 4.30 -22.61
N GLY A 511 -10.58 3.02 -22.74
CA GLY A 511 -10.02 1.93 -21.97
C GLY A 511 -10.61 1.76 -20.58
N HIS A 512 -11.74 2.39 -20.29
CA HIS A 512 -12.34 2.39 -18.94
C HIS A 512 -13.54 1.45 -18.82
N VAL A 513 -13.64 0.83 -17.63
CA VAL A 513 -14.88 0.21 -17.13
C VAL A 513 -15.78 1.30 -16.56
N LYS A 514 -17.08 1.29 -16.90
CA LYS A 514 -18.05 2.32 -16.51
C LYS A 514 -19.40 1.70 -16.14
N LEU A 515 -20.23 2.45 -15.41
CA LEU A 515 -21.61 2.05 -15.16
C LEU A 515 -22.51 2.40 -16.36
N CYS A 516 -23.14 1.38 -16.94
CA CYS A 516 -24.09 1.52 -18.03
C CYS A 516 -25.51 1.20 -17.58
N GLN A 517 -26.46 2.01 -18.03
CA GLN A 517 -27.88 1.79 -17.73
C GLN A 517 -28.43 0.62 -18.53
N LYS A 518 -29.05 -0.35 -17.84
CA LYS A 518 -29.57 -1.58 -18.47
C LYS A 518 -30.62 -1.33 -19.55
N GLY A 519 -31.34 -0.20 -19.49
CA GLY A 519 -32.37 0.17 -20.46
C GLY A 519 -31.85 0.88 -21.73
N VAL A 520 -30.56 1.24 -21.78
CA VAL A 520 -29.97 1.95 -22.92
C VAL A 520 -29.37 0.94 -23.89
N TYR A 521 -29.60 1.16 -25.18
CA TYR A 521 -29.10 0.29 -26.23
C TYR A 521 -27.64 0.59 -26.51
N GLN A 522 -26.79 -0.41 -26.35
CA GLN A 522 -25.33 -0.28 -26.45
C GLN A 522 -24.74 -1.48 -27.20
N SER A 523 -23.44 -1.42 -27.50
CA SER A 523 -22.79 -2.47 -28.26
C SER A 523 -22.67 -3.75 -27.44
N PHE A 524 -22.59 -4.87 -28.15
CA PHE A 524 -22.52 -6.18 -27.51
C PHE A 524 -21.73 -7.17 -28.36
N ILE A 525 -20.95 -7.99 -27.68
CA ILE A 525 -20.15 -9.10 -28.20
C ILE A 525 -20.37 -10.30 -27.29
N ALA A 526 -20.46 -11.50 -27.86
CA ALA A 526 -20.57 -12.73 -27.08
C ALA A 526 -19.19 -13.39 -26.84
N VAL A 527 -19.08 -14.09 -25.72
CA VAL A 527 -17.92 -14.92 -25.37
C VAL A 527 -18.40 -16.29 -24.91
N ARG A 528 -17.54 -17.30 -24.92
CA ARG A 528 -17.77 -18.57 -24.26
C ARG A 528 -16.56 -18.98 -23.42
N ASN A 529 -16.85 -19.73 -22.36
CA ASN A 529 -15.86 -20.27 -21.44
C ASN A 529 -14.91 -21.25 -22.13
N LYS A 530 -13.73 -21.42 -21.52
CA LYS A 530 -12.81 -22.51 -21.80
C LYS A 530 -13.52 -23.86 -21.65
N LYS A 531 -13.21 -24.81 -22.53
CA LYS A 531 -13.67 -26.21 -22.39
C LYS A 531 -12.90 -26.96 -21.32
#